data_AF-A0A836UN95-F1
#
_entry.id   AF-A0A836UN95-F1
#
_cell.length_a   1.000
_cell.length_b   1.000
_cell.length_c   1.000
_cell.angle_alpha   90.00
_cell.angle_beta   90.00
_cell.angle_gamma   90.00
#
_symmetry.space_group_name_H-M   'P 1'
#
loop_
_entity.id
_entity.type
_entity.pdbx_description
1 polymer ?
#
loop_
_entity_poly.entity_id
_entity_poly.type
_entity_poly.pdbx_seq_one_letter_code
_entity_poly.pdbx_strand_id
1 'polypeptide(L)'
;SAIVPHTPRMANEEEAPDLTRPLIAGAREMGEALRALGPDLFVVNSTHWVSTFNWYATCHPVHEGVCVAEEAPDMISGIPYKRTGDPDFARAFIDTLSEHDVPCAANTTEHYHWDYGSLVPLLYLDPENAVPVVLIPTVIMADIDEEFMVVDEQYITDYDPRVHVLASALWKGDAMPVAWTKSHGEGRVFYQGLGHDPQACEHAMFKKMLVQGTLWAAGGE
;
A
#
# COMPACT_ATOMS: atom_id res chain seq x y z
N SER A 1 1.66 -6.92 4.76
CA SER A 1 1.23 -5.54 5.08
C SER A 1 0.84 -5.48 6.55
N ALA A 2 0.77 -4.28 7.14
CA ALA A 2 0.34 -4.07 8.52
C ALA A 2 -0.65 -2.89 8.57
N ILE A 3 -1.54 -2.90 9.56
CA ILE A 3 -2.49 -1.80 9.82
C ILE A 3 -2.20 -1.26 11.21
N VAL A 4 -1.96 0.04 11.30
CA VAL A 4 -1.54 0.69 12.53
C VAL A 4 -2.39 1.93 12.77
N PRO A 5 -2.97 2.10 13.98
CA PRO A 5 -3.69 3.32 14.30
C PRO A 5 -2.71 4.51 14.40
N HIS A 6 -3.20 5.69 14.05
CA HIS A 6 -2.43 6.94 14.07
C HIS A 6 -3.16 8.05 14.84
N THR A 7 -4.00 7.71 15.82
CA THR A 7 -4.71 8.75 16.59
C THR A 7 -3.73 9.75 17.19
N PRO A 8 -4.00 11.07 17.13
CA PRO A 8 -3.05 12.07 17.62
C PRO A 8 -2.78 11.93 19.13
N ARG A 9 -3.68 11.26 19.86
CA ARG A 9 -3.50 10.86 21.27
C ARG A 9 -2.31 9.93 21.52
N MET A 10 -1.81 9.28 20.47
CA MET A 10 -0.60 8.45 20.54
C MET A 10 0.67 9.28 20.38
N ALA A 11 0.63 10.56 20.06
CA ALA A 11 1.85 11.30 19.76
C ALA A 11 2.71 11.63 20.99
N ASN A 12 2.10 11.70 22.17
CA ASN A 12 2.76 11.85 23.46
C ASN A 12 2.34 10.71 24.40
N GLU A 13 3.23 9.75 24.63
CA GLU A 13 2.97 8.57 25.46
C GLU A 13 2.76 8.91 26.95
N GLU A 14 3.37 9.99 27.44
CA GLU A 14 3.23 10.41 28.84
C GLU A 14 1.80 10.91 29.11
N GLU A 15 1.25 11.67 28.16
CA GLU A 15 -0.10 12.25 28.20
C GLU A 15 -1.18 11.32 27.62
N ALA A 16 -0.79 10.14 27.13
CA ALA A 16 -1.72 9.19 26.52
C ALA A 16 -2.77 8.69 27.54
N PRO A 17 -4.08 8.74 27.21
CA PRO A 17 -5.12 8.14 28.03
C PRO A 17 -4.89 6.64 28.26
N ASP A 18 -5.42 6.09 29.36
CA ASP A 18 -5.25 4.67 29.70
C ASP A 18 -5.72 3.72 28.57
N LEU A 19 -6.77 4.10 27.83
CA LEU A 19 -7.26 3.33 26.69
C LEU A 19 -6.28 3.33 25.50
N THR A 20 -5.41 4.34 25.39
CA THR A 20 -4.46 4.50 24.29
C THR A 20 -3.14 3.78 24.57
N ARG A 21 -2.74 3.60 25.83
CA ARG A 21 -1.48 2.93 26.20
C ARG A 21 -1.34 1.50 25.61
N PRO A 22 -2.37 0.64 25.62
CA PRO A 22 -2.30 -0.67 24.97
C PRO A 22 -2.09 -0.59 23.45
N LEU A 23 -2.65 0.43 22.78
CA LEU A 23 -2.43 0.64 21.34
C LEU A 23 -0.97 1.00 21.04
N ILE A 24 -0.37 1.85 21.89
CA ILE A 24 1.05 2.20 21.80
C ILE A 24 1.92 0.95 22.01
N ALA A 25 1.65 0.16 23.05
CA ALA A 25 2.38 -1.08 23.32
C ALA A 25 2.29 -2.07 22.14
N GLY A 26 1.08 -2.26 21.59
CA GLY A 26 0.88 -3.12 20.41
C GLY A 26 1.59 -2.60 19.16
N ALA A 27 1.66 -1.27 18.96
CA ALA A 27 2.43 -0.67 17.87
C ALA A 27 3.94 -0.94 18.04
N ARG A 28 4.48 -0.89 19.26
CA ARG A 28 5.89 -1.23 19.53
C ARG A 28 6.19 -2.70 19.23
N GLU A 29 5.36 -3.61 19.72
CA GLU A 29 5.50 -5.06 19.48
C GLU A 29 5.41 -5.39 17.98
N MET A 30 4.46 -4.78 17.27
CA MET A 30 4.37 -4.90 15.82
C MET A 30 5.61 -4.33 15.13
N GLY A 31 6.13 -3.19 15.58
CA GLY A 31 7.38 -2.62 15.08
C GLY A 31 8.57 -3.56 15.24
N GLU A 32 8.70 -4.20 16.40
CA GLU A 32 9.73 -5.22 16.64
C GLU A 32 9.58 -6.40 15.68
N ALA A 33 8.36 -6.93 15.52
CA ALA A 33 8.08 -8.03 14.61
C ALA A 33 8.40 -7.66 13.15
N LEU A 34 8.01 -6.45 12.70
CA LEU A 34 8.28 -5.97 11.36
C LEU A 34 9.78 -5.78 11.12
N ARG A 35 10.51 -5.15 12.05
CA ARG A 35 11.97 -4.97 11.93
C ARG A 35 12.72 -6.30 11.99
N ALA A 36 12.22 -7.29 12.72
CA ALA A 36 12.81 -8.64 12.76
C ALA A 36 12.76 -9.37 11.41
N LEU A 37 11.88 -8.97 10.49
CA LEU A 37 11.88 -9.48 9.10
C LEU A 37 13.06 -8.95 8.27
N GLY A 38 13.81 -7.97 8.78
CA GLY A 38 14.89 -7.30 8.05
C GLY A 38 14.43 -6.53 6.80
N PRO A 39 13.37 -5.71 6.88
CA PRO A 39 12.89 -4.96 5.73
C PRO A 39 13.91 -3.88 5.33
N ASP A 40 14.16 -3.75 4.03
CA ASP A 40 15.00 -2.68 3.49
C ASP A 40 14.27 -1.33 3.40
N LEU A 41 12.93 -1.34 3.44
CA LEU A 41 12.09 -0.16 3.24
C LEU A 41 10.72 -0.33 3.89
N PHE A 42 10.17 0.75 4.45
CA PHE A 42 8.75 0.89 4.73
C PHE A 42 8.06 1.77 3.69
N VAL A 43 7.03 1.22 3.04
CA VAL A 43 6.07 2.00 2.25
C VAL A 43 4.86 2.26 3.12
N VAL A 44 4.59 3.53 3.43
CA VAL A 44 3.51 3.95 4.33
C VAL A 44 2.43 4.65 3.52
N ASN A 45 1.25 4.05 3.49
CA ASN A 45 0.04 4.71 3.00
C ASN A 45 -0.67 5.42 4.15
N SER A 46 -0.76 6.75 4.09
CA SER A 46 -1.45 7.55 5.12
C SER A 46 -2.81 8.03 4.63
N THR A 47 -3.83 7.78 5.46
CA THR A 47 -5.18 8.32 5.27
C THR A 47 -5.26 9.84 5.42
N HIS A 48 -4.21 10.47 5.95
CA HIS A 48 -4.11 11.93 6.11
C HIS A 48 -3.31 12.60 4.99
N TRP A 49 -2.51 11.84 4.22
CA TRP A 49 -2.02 12.34 2.95
C TRP A 49 -3.04 12.02 1.86
N VAL A 50 -4.02 12.90 1.70
CA VAL A 50 -5.08 12.75 0.72
C VAL A 50 -4.70 13.43 -0.59
N SER A 51 -4.78 12.70 -1.71
CA SER A 51 -4.68 13.28 -3.05
C SER A 51 -5.97 13.09 -3.84
N THR A 52 -6.26 14.03 -4.73
CA THR A 52 -7.49 13.97 -5.53
C THR A 52 -7.33 13.13 -6.78
N PHE A 53 -6.29 13.37 -7.59
CA PHE A 53 -6.22 12.83 -8.97
C PHE A 53 -5.10 11.82 -9.20
N ASN A 54 -3.91 12.08 -8.64
CA ASN A 54 -2.72 11.29 -8.92
C ASN A 54 -2.29 10.52 -7.67
N TRP A 55 -1.78 9.31 -7.90
CA TRP A 55 -0.90 8.64 -6.97
C TRP A 55 0.43 9.42 -6.87
N TYR A 56 0.98 9.49 -5.67
CA TYR A 56 2.28 10.12 -5.42
C TYR A 56 3.17 9.18 -4.62
N ALA A 57 4.48 9.41 -4.70
CA ALA A 57 5.45 8.82 -3.78
C ALA A 57 6.45 9.89 -3.37
N THR A 58 6.83 9.92 -2.09
CA THR A 58 7.89 10.84 -1.64
C THR A 58 9.24 10.38 -2.16
N CYS A 59 9.83 11.18 -3.04
CA CYS A 59 11.09 10.88 -3.74
C CYS A 59 12.29 11.62 -3.11
N HIS A 60 12.21 11.93 -1.83
CA HIS A 60 13.25 12.63 -1.08
C HIS A 60 14.24 11.63 -0.47
N PRO A 61 15.56 11.89 -0.53
CA PRO A 61 16.55 11.06 0.17
C PRO A 61 16.48 11.21 1.69
N VAL A 62 16.00 12.36 2.16
CA VAL A 62 15.80 12.67 3.58
C VAL A 62 14.47 13.41 3.70
N HIS A 63 13.63 12.94 4.62
CA HIS A 63 12.40 13.62 5.03
C HIS A 63 12.70 14.36 6.33
N GLU A 64 12.56 15.68 6.35
CA GLU A 64 12.88 16.49 7.51
C GLU A 64 11.86 17.63 7.66
N GLY A 65 11.38 17.84 8.88
CA GLY A 65 10.42 18.91 9.15
C GLY A 65 9.87 18.89 10.57
N VAL A 66 8.79 19.64 10.76
CA VAL A 66 8.02 19.67 12.00
C VAL A 66 6.59 19.28 11.67
N CYS A 67 6.12 18.18 12.25
CA CYS A 67 4.78 17.66 12.02
C CYS A 67 3.79 18.31 12.97
N VAL A 68 2.67 18.77 12.42
CA VAL A 68 1.52 19.31 13.16
C VAL A 68 0.30 18.49 12.77
N ALA A 69 -0.55 18.14 13.74
CA ALA A 69 -1.85 17.57 13.41
C ALA A 69 -2.80 18.69 12.99
N GLU A 70 -3.08 18.80 11.69
CA GLU A 70 -3.94 19.87 11.16
C GLU A 70 -5.35 19.86 11.78
N GLU A 71 -5.89 18.67 12.08
CA GLU A 71 -7.22 18.51 12.71
C GLU A 71 -7.20 18.64 14.25
N ALA A 72 -6.03 18.53 14.89
CA ALA A 72 -5.87 18.53 16.34
C ALA A 72 -4.54 19.20 16.78
N PRO A 73 -4.32 20.48 16.44
CA PRO A 73 -3.04 21.16 16.65
C PRO A 73 -2.71 21.39 18.14
N ASP A 74 -3.70 21.31 19.03
CA ASP A 74 -3.52 21.32 20.48
C ASP A 74 -2.89 20.01 21.00
N MET A 75 -3.11 18.89 20.30
CA MET A 75 -2.53 17.58 20.66
C MET A 75 -1.16 17.36 20.04
N ILE A 76 -0.96 17.80 18.79
CA ILE A 76 0.32 17.75 18.09
C ILE A 76 0.62 19.13 17.52
N SER A 77 1.22 19.98 18.34
CA SER A 77 1.58 21.36 17.98
C SER A 77 2.91 21.47 17.23
N GLY A 78 3.70 20.39 17.21
CA GLY A 78 4.98 20.35 16.51
C GLY A 78 5.88 19.20 16.99
N ILE A 79 5.98 18.13 16.20
CA ILE A 79 6.94 17.05 16.41
C ILE A 79 8.03 17.15 15.34
N PRO A 80 9.26 17.54 15.70
CA PRO A 80 10.38 17.49 14.77
C PRO A 80 10.64 16.04 14.34
N TYR A 81 10.88 15.84 13.05
CA TYR A 81 11.25 14.53 12.51
C TYR A 81 12.36 14.67 11.48
N LYS A 82 13.18 13.63 11.39
CA LYS A 82 14.19 13.45 10.36
C LYS A 82 14.33 11.97 10.06
N ARG A 83 13.98 11.53 8.85
CA ARG A 83 14.00 10.12 8.45
C ARG A 83 14.65 9.94 7.08
N THR A 84 15.29 8.81 6.88
CA THR A 84 15.86 8.41 5.58
C THR A 84 14.73 8.02 4.62
N GLY A 85 14.83 8.47 3.37
CA GLY A 85 13.95 8.02 2.29
C GLY A 85 14.67 7.12 1.30
N ASP A 86 13.91 6.52 0.39
CA ASP A 86 14.43 5.71 -0.71
C ASP A 86 13.93 6.28 -2.06
N PRO A 87 14.66 7.26 -2.64
CA PRO A 87 14.24 7.90 -3.86
C PRO A 87 14.33 6.99 -5.09
N ASP A 88 15.15 5.93 -5.05
CA ASP A 88 15.29 5.01 -6.16
C ASP A 88 14.09 4.08 -6.22
N PHE A 89 13.66 3.52 -5.08
CA PHE A 89 12.40 2.78 -5.00
C PHE A 89 11.21 3.68 -5.37
N ALA A 90 11.13 4.89 -4.81
CA ALA A 90 9.99 5.79 -5.04
C ALA A 90 9.82 6.15 -6.52
N ARG A 91 10.93 6.35 -7.25
CA ARG A 91 10.87 6.56 -8.70
C ARG A 91 10.44 5.31 -9.44
N ALA A 92 11.01 4.15 -9.12
CA ALA A 92 10.61 2.88 -9.74
C ALA A 92 9.11 2.58 -9.54
N PHE A 93 8.57 2.91 -8.36
CA PHE A 93 7.14 2.82 -8.08
C PHE A 93 6.31 3.74 -9.00
N ILE A 94 6.69 5.01 -9.13
CA ILE A 94 6.00 5.97 -10.01
C ILE A 94 6.12 5.56 -11.49
N ASP A 95 7.30 5.12 -11.93
CA ASP A 95 7.53 4.66 -13.30
C ASP A 95 6.62 3.47 -13.61
N THR A 96 6.49 2.52 -12.67
CA THR A 96 5.57 1.37 -12.80
C THR A 96 4.12 1.81 -12.92
N LEU A 97 3.65 2.73 -12.06
CA LEU A 97 2.29 3.26 -12.18
C LEU A 97 2.06 3.93 -13.54
N SER A 98 3.04 4.70 -14.02
CA SER A 98 2.96 5.37 -15.31
C SER A 98 2.93 4.37 -16.48
N GLU A 99 3.69 3.27 -16.41
CA GLU A 99 3.67 2.20 -17.43
C GLU A 99 2.32 1.49 -17.53
N HIS A 100 1.54 1.50 -16.44
CA HIS A 100 0.20 0.94 -16.36
C HIS A 100 -0.93 1.97 -16.58
N ASP A 101 -0.61 3.15 -17.12
CA ASP A 101 -1.55 4.25 -17.34
C ASP A 101 -2.28 4.73 -16.07
N VAL A 102 -1.71 4.48 -14.89
CA VAL A 102 -2.23 4.97 -13.61
C VAL A 102 -1.76 6.42 -13.41
N PRO A 103 -2.67 7.39 -13.22
CA PRO A 103 -2.30 8.78 -13.00
C PRO A 103 -1.39 8.92 -11.79
N CYS A 104 -0.15 9.35 -12.00
CA CYS A 104 0.84 9.42 -10.94
C CYS A 104 1.85 10.55 -11.14
N ALA A 105 2.55 10.93 -10.06
CA ALA A 105 3.68 11.84 -10.12
C ALA A 105 4.63 11.67 -8.93
N ALA A 106 5.92 11.88 -9.16
CA ALA A 106 6.91 11.93 -8.09
C ALA A 106 6.75 13.20 -7.25
N ASN A 107 6.67 13.07 -5.92
CA ASN A 107 6.73 14.20 -5.02
C ASN A 107 8.19 14.47 -4.63
N THR A 108 8.75 15.57 -5.14
CA THR A 108 10.14 16.03 -4.87
C THR A 108 10.19 17.42 -4.25
N THR A 109 9.06 18.01 -3.88
CA THR A 109 9.01 19.39 -3.38
C THR A 109 9.65 19.51 -2.00
N GLU A 110 10.57 20.45 -1.82
CA GLU A 110 11.24 20.70 -0.54
C GLU A 110 10.31 21.23 0.56
N HIS A 111 9.12 21.70 0.20
CA HIS A 111 8.13 22.23 1.14
C HIS A 111 7.13 21.17 1.63
N TYR A 112 7.21 19.94 1.10
CA TYR A 112 6.36 18.87 1.58
C TYR A 112 6.78 18.45 2.98
N HIS A 113 5.81 18.43 3.89
CA HIS A 113 5.98 17.97 5.25
C HIS A 113 5.01 16.81 5.49
N TRP A 114 5.42 15.88 6.35
CA TRP A 114 4.63 14.73 6.72
C TRP A 114 3.44 15.12 7.59
N ASP A 115 2.29 14.56 7.25
CA ASP A 115 1.13 14.53 8.11
C ASP A 115 1.39 13.66 9.36
N TYR A 116 0.60 13.86 10.40
CA TYR A 116 0.76 13.11 11.64
C TYR A 116 0.33 11.64 11.50
N GLY A 117 -0.54 11.33 10.53
CA GLY A 117 -0.95 9.96 10.18
C GLY A 117 0.24 9.11 9.72
N SER A 118 1.16 9.73 9.00
CA SER A 118 2.42 9.14 8.55
C SER A 118 3.44 9.04 9.69
N LEU A 119 3.60 10.10 10.49
CA LEU A 119 4.66 10.17 11.50
C LEU A 119 4.36 9.35 12.77
N VAL A 120 3.16 9.49 13.35
CA VAL A 120 2.84 8.93 14.67
C VAL A 120 3.06 7.42 14.76
N PRO A 121 2.64 6.60 13.76
CA PRO A 121 2.96 5.17 13.77
C PRO A 121 4.46 4.90 13.81
N LEU A 122 5.25 5.67 13.05
CA LEU A 122 6.70 5.47 12.92
C LEU A 122 7.48 5.80 14.20
N LEU A 123 6.92 6.61 15.11
CA LEU A 123 7.48 6.81 16.46
C LEU A 123 7.53 5.51 17.28
N TYR A 124 6.69 4.53 16.94
CA TYR A 124 6.57 3.25 17.64
C TYR A 124 7.05 2.08 16.80
N LEU A 125 6.75 2.09 15.50
CA LEU A 125 7.12 1.06 14.54
C LEU A 125 8.61 1.02 14.22
N ASP A 126 9.31 2.15 14.32
CA ASP A 126 10.76 2.25 14.09
C ASP A 126 11.29 3.53 14.77
N PRO A 127 11.39 3.53 16.11
CA PRO A 127 11.77 4.71 16.90
C PRO A 127 13.19 5.20 16.61
N GLU A 128 14.09 4.29 16.20
CA GLU A 128 15.49 4.60 15.93
C GLU A 128 15.73 5.09 14.49
N ASN A 129 14.67 5.19 13.67
CA ASN A 129 14.74 5.54 12.26
C ASN A 129 15.71 4.63 11.46
N ALA A 130 15.72 3.33 11.77
CA ALA A 130 16.64 2.37 11.19
C ALA A 130 16.26 1.96 9.76
N VAL A 131 14.97 2.00 9.43
CA VAL A 131 14.44 1.58 8.12
C VAL A 131 14.08 2.83 7.30
N PRO A 132 14.55 2.96 6.04
CA PRO A 132 14.09 3.99 5.12
C PRO A 132 12.57 4.00 4.95
N VAL A 133 12.00 5.15 4.58
CA VAL A 133 10.55 5.32 4.42
C VAL A 133 10.21 6.02 3.11
N VAL A 134 9.23 5.48 2.39
CA VAL A 134 8.54 6.15 1.29
C VAL A 134 7.07 6.27 1.68
N LEU A 135 6.53 7.49 1.61
CA LEU A 135 5.11 7.72 1.82
C LEU A 135 4.38 7.64 0.48
N ILE A 136 3.14 7.17 0.52
CA ILE A 136 2.18 7.25 -0.59
C ILE A 136 0.82 7.76 -0.07
N PRO A 137 0.07 8.56 -0.85
CA PRO A 137 -1.20 9.12 -0.42
C PRO A 137 -2.34 8.12 -0.53
N THR A 138 -3.46 8.39 0.13
CA THR A 138 -4.76 7.83 -0.27
C THR A 138 -5.34 8.71 -1.39
N VAL A 139 -5.57 8.14 -2.58
CA VAL A 139 -6.14 8.86 -3.72
C VAL A 139 -7.66 8.69 -3.71
N ILE A 140 -8.43 9.77 -3.64
CA ILE A 140 -9.90 9.70 -3.57
C ILE A 140 -10.53 9.27 -4.90
N MET A 141 -9.93 9.66 -6.02
CA MET A 141 -10.40 9.27 -7.36
C MET A 141 -9.81 7.93 -7.82
N ALA A 142 -9.01 7.24 -6.99
CA ALA A 142 -8.66 5.85 -7.26
C ALA A 142 -9.97 5.05 -7.33
N ASP A 143 -10.13 4.28 -8.40
CA ASP A 143 -11.32 3.48 -8.61
C ASP A 143 -11.28 2.25 -7.68
N ILE A 144 -12.44 1.77 -7.24
CA ILE A 144 -12.55 0.44 -6.61
C ILE A 144 -12.18 -0.69 -7.59
N ASP A 145 -12.12 -0.39 -8.89
CA ASP A 145 -11.47 -1.27 -9.87
C ASP A 145 -9.95 -1.46 -9.61
N GLU A 146 -9.30 -0.61 -8.80
CA GLU A 146 -7.91 -0.81 -8.31
C GLU A 146 -7.83 -1.81 -7.13
N GLU A 147 -8.94 -2.08 -6.41
CA GLU A 147 -9.07 -3.10 -5.35
C GLU A 147 -10.55 -3.52 -5.19
N PHE A 148 -10.94 -4.71 -5.67
CA PHE A 148 -12.34 -5.14 -5.73
C PHE A 148 -12.69 -6.26 -4.74
N MET A 149 -13.93 -6.28 -4.27
CA MET A 149 -14.47 -7.35 -3.44
C MET A 149 -15.40 -8.24 -4.26
N VAL A 150 -15.08 -9.53 -4.36
CA VAL A 150 -15.93 -10.56 -4.97
C VAL A 150 -16.14 -11.70 -3.99
N VAL A 151 -17.36 -12.22 -3.93
CA VAL A 151 -17.66 -13.48 -3.20
C VAL A 151 -17.65 -14.59 -4.22
N ASP A 152 -16.74 -15.54 -4.05
CA ASP A 152 -16.60 -16.71 -4.92
C ASP A 152 -15.91 -17.87 -4.20
N GLU A 153 -15.73 -19.00 -4.88
CA GLU A 153 -14.91 -20.11 -4.39
C GLU A 153 -13.42 -19.88 -4.68
N GLN A 154 -12.64 -19.61 -3.63
CA GLN A 154 -11.19 -19.43 -3.76
C GLN A 154 -10.49 -20.78 -3.91
N TYR A 155 -9.85 -21.01 -5.07
CA TYR A 155 -9.02 -22.18 -5.32
C TYR A 155 -7.61 -21.97 -4.77
N ILE A 156 -7.21 -22.83 -3.82
CA ILE A 156 -5.85 -22.85 -3.25
C ILE A 156 -5.06 -23.94 -3.96
N THR A 157 -4.20 -23.54 -4.90
CA THR A 157 -3.43 -24.46 -5.74
C THR A 157 -1.95 -24.12 -5.74
N ASP A 158 -1.11 -25.13 -5.93
CA ASP A 158 0.27 -24.91 -6.36
C ASP A 158 0.26 -24.23 -7.73
N TYR A 159 1.12 -23.24 -7.92
CA TYR A 159 1.25 -22.52 -9.18
C TYR A 159 2.72 -22.42 -9.59
N ASP A 160 2.95 -22.28 -10.90
CA ASP A 160 4.30 -22.08 -11.42
C ASP A 160 4.78 -20.67 -11.03
N PRO A 161 5.91 -20.50 -10.33
CA PRO A 161 6.37 -19.19 -9.87
C PRO A 161 6.73 -18.22 -11.00
N ARG A 162 6.75 -18.69 -12.26
CA ARG A 162 7.00 -17.87 -13.45
C ARG A 162 5.75 -17.23 -14.03
N VAL A 163 4.56 -17.45 -13.45
CA VAL A 163 3.34 -16.74 -13.89
C VAL A 163 3.44 -15.26 -13.52
N HIS A 164 2.87 -14.40 -14.36
CA HIS A 164 2.68 -13.00 -14.03
C HIS A 164 1.32 -12.86 -13.34
N VAL A 165 1.34 -12.63 -12.03
CA VAL A 165 0.13 -12.51 -11.21
C VAL A 165 -0.54 -11.18 -11.49
N LEU A 166 -1.84 -11.21 -11.84
CA LEU A 166 -2.67 -10.05 -12.11
C LEU A 166 -3.57 -9.69 -10.92
N ALA A 167 -4.01 -10.70 -10.17
CA ALA A 167 -4.81 -10.52 -8.97
C ALA A 167 -4.53 -11.64 -7.96
N SER A 168 -4.57 -11.30 -6.68
CA SER A 168 -4.43 -12.25 -5.57
C SER A 168 -5.54 -12.07 -4.56
N ALA A 169 -5.90 -13.15 -3.87
CA ALA A 169 -6.75 -13.09 -2.68
C ALA A 169 -6.01 -13.69 -1.48
N LEU A 170 -6.33 -13.20 -0.29
CA LEU A 170 -5.68 -13.66 0.95
C LEU A 170 -6.28 -14.98 1.42
N TRP A 171 -5.42 -15.97 1.68
CA TRP A 171 -5.78 -17.21 2.35
C TRP A 171 -4.86 -17.44 3.55
N LYS A 172 -5.42 -17.44 4.77
CA LYS A 172 -4.68 -17.60 6.03
C LYS A 172 -3.48 -16.66 6.20
N GLY A 173 -3.56 -15.46 5.61
CA GLY A 173 -2.52 -14.43 5.67
C GLY A 173 -1.55 -14.44 4.49
N ASP A 174 -1.59 -15.49 3.65
CA ASP A 174 -0.76 -15.59 2.46
C ASP A 174 -1.53 -15.14 1.22
N ALA A 175 -0.85 -14.42 0.31
CA ALA A 175 -1.42 -14.02 -0.97
C ALA A 175 -1.42 -15.21 -1.94
N MET A 176 -2.61 -15.62 -2.39
CA MET A 176 -2.79 -16.70 -3.36
C MET A 176 -3.23 -16.12 -4.71
N PRO A 177 -2.56 -16.47 -5.83
CA PRO A 177 -2.96 -15.99 -7.15
C PRO A 177 -4.38 -16.42 -7.50
N VAL A 178 -5.18 -15.47 -7.98
CA VAL A 178 -6.56 -15.69 -8.44
C VAL A 178 -6.70 -15.41 -9.93
N ALA A 179 -5.90 -14.50 -10.49
CA ALA A 179 -5.76 -14.32 -11.93
C ALA A 179 -4.30 -14.12 -12.30
N TRP A 180 -3.86 -14.69 -13.42
CA TRP A 180 -2.48 -14.58 -13.88
C TRP A 180 -2.35 -14.82 -15.38
N THR A 181 -1.24 -14.37 -15.96
CA THR A 181 -0.87 -14.66 -17.35
C THR A 181 0.46 -15.41 -17.42
N LYS A 182 0.66 -16.13 -18.53
CA LYS A 182 1.92 -16.83 -18.81
C LYS A 182 2.10 -17.05 -20.30
N SER A 183 3.31 -16.87 -20.81
CA SER A 183 3.67 -17.32 -22.16
C SER A 183 4.02 -18.82 -22.17
N HIS A 184 3.59 -19.53 -23.20
CA HIS A 184 3.94 -20.93 -23.44
C HIS A 184 4.26 -21.16 -24.92
N GLY A 185 5.56 -21.21 -25.25
CA GLY A 185 6.00 -21.10 -26.64
C GLY A 185 5.58 -19.75 -27.24
N GLU A 186 5.01 -19.78 -28.44
CA GLU A 186 4.40 -18.60 -29.09
C GLU A 186 2.99 -18.29 -28.56
N GLY A 187 2.45 -19.14 -27.68
CA GLY A 187 1.11 -19.00 -27.12
C GLY A 187 1.07 -18.14 -25.86
N ARG A 188 -0.11 -17.58 -25.61
CA ARG A 188 -0.44 -16.79 -24.42
C ARG A 188 -1.52 -17.50 -23.60
N VAL A 189 -1.29 -17.65 -22.30
CA VAL A 189 -2.23 -18.27 -21.36
C VAL A 189 -2.70 -17.20 -20.39
N PHE A 190 -4.02 -17.02 -20.32
CA PHE A 190 -4.68 -16.26 -19.27
C PHE A 190 -5.48 -17.22 -18.39
N TYR A 191 -5.29 -17.12 -17.08
CA TYR A 191 -6.03 -17.87 -16.08
C TYR A 191 -6.80 -16.89 -15.20
N GLN A 192 -8.06 -17.24 -14.92
CA GLN A 192 -8.94 -16.55 -13.99
C GLN A 192 -9.67 -17.62 -13.17
N GLY A 193 -9.42 -17.65 -11.87
CA GLY A 193 -10.04 -18.58 -10.92
C GLY A 193 -11.40 -18.12 -10.39
N LEU A 194 -11.83 -16.91 -10.75
CA LEU A 194 -13.17 -16.40 -10.45
C LEU A 194 -14.19 -16.93 -11.48
N GLY A 195 -15.48 -16.85 -11.13
CA GLY A 195 -16.62 -17.24 -11.94
C GLY A 195 -17.28 -18.56 -11.54
N HIS A 196 -16.96 -19.12 -10.36
CA HIS A 196 -17.63 -20.34 -9.91
C HIS A 196 -19.07 -20.04 -9.46
N ASP A 197 -19.27 -18.96 -8.71
CA ASP A 197 -20.61 -18.46 -8.38
C ASP A 197 -21.18 -17.56 -9.50
N PRO A 198 -22.48 -17.69 -9.86
CA PRO A 198 -23.12 -16.79 -10.82
C PRO A 198 -23.01 -15.31 -10.46
N GLN A 199 -23.00 -14.94 -9.18
CA GLN A 199 -22.83 -13.57 -8.73
C GLN A 199 -21.43 -13.04 -9.06
N ALA A 200 -20.40 -13.88 -8.95
CA ALA A 200 -19.05 -13.52 -9.38
C ALA A 200 -18.99 -13.26 -10.89
N CYS A 201 -19.70 -14.08 -11.68
CA CYS A 201 -19.83 -13.87 -13.13
C CYS A 201 -20.51 -12.54 -13.49
N GLU A 202 -21.42 -12.05 -12.65
CA GLU A 202 -22.10 -10.78 -12.87
C GLU A 202 -21.26 -9.55 -12.48
N HIS A 203 -20.19 -9.74 -11.72
CA HIS A 203 -19.32 -8.67 -11.25
C HIS A 203 -18.61 -7.95 -12.41
N ALA A 204 -18.56 -6.62 -12.36
CA ALA A 204 -17.98 -5.81 -13.43
C ALA A 204 -16.51 -6.17 -13.70
N MET A 205 -15.72 -6.34 -12.64
CA MET A 205 -14.31 -6.74 -12.76
C MET A 205 -14.13 -8.14 -13.34
N PHE A 206 -14.99 -9.11 -12.96
CA PHE A 206 -14.96 -10.44 -13.57
C PHE A 206 -15.14 -10.37 -15.08
N LYS A 207 -16.15 -9.62 -15.54
CA LYS A 207 -16.46 -9.44 -16.97
C LYS A 207 -15.32 -8.74 -17.71
N LYS A 208 -14.75 -7.70 -17.10
CA LYS A 208 -13.61 -6.94 -17.63
C LYS A 208 -12.39 -7.83 -17.82
N MET A 209 -11.97 -8.56 -16.76
CA MET A 209 -10.86 -9.51 -16.82
C MET A 209 -11.09 -10.62 -17.83
N LEU A 210 -12.31 -11.18 -17.90
CA LEU A 210 -12.63 -12.23 -18.86
C LEU A 210 -12.46 -11.74 -20.30
N VAL A 211 -13.01 -10.56 -20.63
CA VAL A 211 -12.92 -9.99 -21.98
C VAL A 211 -11.48 -9.62 -22.32
N GLN A 212 -10.81 -8.85 -21.47
CA GLN A 212 -9.45 -8.37 -21.73
C GLN A 212 -8.45 -9.52 -21.76
N GLY A 213 -8.53 -10.44 -20.80
CA GLY A 213 -7.66 -11.62 -20.75
C GLY A 213 -7.87 -12.55 -21.95
N THR A 214 -9.11 -12.71 -22.43
CA THR A 214 -9.39 -13.46 -23.66
C THR A 214 -8.81 -12.77 -24.89
N LEU A 215 -8.98 -11.45 -25.02
CA LEU A 215 -8.40 -10.68 -26.14
C LEU A 215 -6.87 -10.77 -26.14
N TRP A 216 -6.25 -10.57 -24.98
CA TRP A 216 -4.80 -10.68 -24.81
C TRP A 216 -4.29 -12.08 -25.16
N ALA A 217 -4.98 -13.14 -24.70
CA ALA A 217 -4.63 -14.53 -25.00
C ALA A 217 -4.79 -14.85 -26.49
N ALA A 218 -5.72 -14.19 -27.18
CA ALA A 218 -5.91 -14.29 -28.63
C ALA A 218 -4.87 -13.49 -29.45
N GLY A 219 -3.95 -12.78 -28.81
CA GLY A 219 -2.93 -11.96 -29.46
C GLY A 219 -3.39 -10.54 -29.81
N GLY A 220 -4.50 -10.08 -29.24
CA GLY A 220 -4.87 -8.67 -29.25
C GLY A 220 -3.88 -7.84 -28.42
N GLU A 221 -3.72 -6.57 -28.81
CA GLU A 221 -3.10 -5.51 -28.00
C GLU A 221 -4.12 -4.96 -27.00
#